data_AF-A0A8D0BL85-F1
#
_entry.id   AF-A0A8D0BL85-F1
#
_cell.length_a   1.000
_cell.length_b   1.000
_cell.length_c   1.000
_cell.angle_alpha   90.00
_cell.angle_beta   90.00
_cell.angle_gamma   90.00
#
_symmetry.space_group_name_H-M   'P 1'
#
loop_
_entity.id
_entity.type
_entity.pdbx_description
1 polymer ?
#
loop_
_entity_poly.entity_id
_entity_poly.type
_entity_poly.pdbx_seq_one_letter_code
_entity_poly.pdbx_strand_id
1 'polypeptide(L)'
;MLLLRSCCVCRGSPRCPSRHLGMWRTASWLFLLLFALERLSAASALSTCKTLDMDLMKRKRIEAIRGQILSKLQLSSPPEVEDPDSWVLSEDILALYNSTVEVIREMAVEEPKETPQEEYYAKEVHKFNMLPISHESYGDEYKNTFRSIFFTFNVSQIREVLQKKLLYRAELRMRASGSSQRLELYQQQCHSINTTEWYYHDGRMVHLRSEKEWLSFDVTSVINQWFGSKEQSLGRFRLSVHCSCESKEENLKVEIEGTKSKRGDRQGISQSKQQLPYLLVMVIPPERAEHLHSRRQKRAADQDYCSQSPEEKNCCVRPLYIDFRKHLNWKWIHEPKGYYANFCMGPCPYLWSLNTQYSKVLSLYTQHNPSASAAPCCVPNELEPLGIVYYVGRQAKVEQLSNMVVKSCRCS
;
A
#
# COMPACT_ATOMS: atom_id res chain seq x y z
N MET A 1 -25.97 11.08 56.08
CA MET A 1 -25.90 11.26 57.55
C MET A 1 -24.85 10.26 58.05
N LEU A 2 -23.63 10.71 58.38
CA LEU A 2 -23.11 10.76 59.77
C LEU A 2 -23.28 9.43 60.52
N LEU A 3 -22.35 8.89 61.31
CA LEU A 3 -20.93 9.09 61.64
C LEU A 3 -20.67 8.02 62.73
N LEU A 4 -19.42 7.57 62.87
CA LEU A 4 -18.71 7.21 64.12
C LEU A 4 -19.15 6.03 65.04
N ARG A 5 -18.13 5.20 65.31
CA ARG A 5 -17.58 4.74 66.62
C ARG A 5 -18.46 3.95 67.60
N SER A 6 -17.85 2.87 68.10
CA SER A 6 -17.63 2.57 69.54
C SER A 6 -16.50 1.52 69.63
N CYS A 7 -15.30 1.86 70.11
CA CYS A 7 -14.83 1.89 71.52
C CYS A 7 -14.79 0.51 72.20
N CYS A 8 -13.57 0.05 72.56
CA CYS A 8 -13.28 -0.39 73.93
C CYS A 8 -11.76 -0.43 74.20
N VAL A 9 -11.40 0.07 75.37
CA VAL A 9 -10.07 0.27 75.95
C VAL A 9 -9.83 -0.82 77.01
N CYS A 10 -8.59 -1.31 77.17
CA CYS A 10 -7.90 -1.61 78.45
C CYS A 10 -6.57 -2.34 78.15
N ARG A 11 -5.40 -1.74 78.40
CA ARG A 11 -4.58 -1.73 79.64
C ARG A 11 -3.51 -2.83 79.64
N GLY A 12 -2.25 -2.43 79.84
CA GLY A 12 -1.21 -3.30 80.43
C GLY A 12 0.10 -3.39 79.64
N SER A 13 1.02 -2.46 79.88
CA SER A 13 2.46 -2.61 79.58
C SER A 13 3.12 -3.66 80.50
N PRO A 14 4.25 -4.31 80.10
CA PRO A 14 5.56 -3.72 80.44
C PRO A 14 6.67 -3.85 79.37
N ARG A 15 7.43 -2.75 79.28
CA ARG A 15 8.86 -2.53 78.96
C ARG A 15 9.67 -3.65 78.26
N CYS A 16 10.12 -3.35 77.04
CA CYS A 16 11.34 -3.90 76.40
C CYS A 16 12.57 -3.05 76.76
N PRO A 17 13.78 -3.64 76.92
CA PRO A 17 15.03 -2.91 76.77
C PRO A 17 15.53 -2.99 75.32
N SER A 18 15.85 -1.82 74.80
CA SER A 18 16.53 -1.54 73.54
C SER A 18 17.95 -2.09 73.46
N ARG A 19 18.34 -2.64 72.30
CA ARG A 19 19.67 -2.43 71.65
C ARG A 19 19.76 -3.25 70.36
N HIS A 20 19.61 -2.58 69.20
CA HIS A 20 20.30 -2.86 67.92
C HIS A 20 19.68 -1.96 66.81
N LEU A 21 19.87 -0.64 66.89
CA LEU A 21 19.31 0.31 65.92
C LEU A 21 20.35 0.89 64.93
N GLY A 22 21.57 0.33 64.90
CA GLY A 22 22.67 0.85 64.06
C GLY A 22 22.84 0.15 62.71
N MET A 23 22.52 -1.14 62.61
CA MET A 23 22.92 -1.96 61.45
C MET A 23 21.83 -2.10 60.38
N TRP A 24 20.59 -1.75 60.71
CA TRP A 24 19.45 -1.81 59.77
C TRP A 24 19.33 -0.55 58.90
N ARG A 25 19.87 0.58 59.36
CA ARG A 25 19.80 1.86 58.62
C ARG A 25 20.74 1.89 57.42
N THR A 26 21.95 1.37 57.55
CA THR A 26 22.94 1.31 56.46
C THR A 26 22.55 0.30 55.39
N ALA A 27 22.04 -0.88 55.81
CA ALA A 27 21.51 -1.88 54.89
C ALA A 27 20.27 -1.39 54.15
N SER A 28 19.36 -0.67 54.83
CA SER A 28 18.17 -0.08 54.20
C SER A 28 18.51 1.04 53.22
N TRP A 29 19.54 1.85 53.51
CA TRP A 29 20.03 2.87 52.58
C TRP A 29 20.69 2.24 51.36
N LEU A 30 21.50 1.20 51.52
CA LEU A 30 22.07 0.45 50.40
C LEU A 30 20.98 -0.22 49.55
N PHE A 31 19.95 -0.78 50.18
CA PHE A 31 18.82 -1.37 49.47
C PHE A 31 18.00 -0.32 48.71
N LEU A 32 17.75 0.85 49.30
CA LEU A 32 17.08 1.97 48.64
C LEU A 32 17.90 2.56 47.50
N LEU A 33 19.23 2.59 47.64
CA LEU A 33 20.14 3.10 46.62
C LEU A 33 20.30 2.10 45.46
N LEU A 34 20.31 0.80 45.74
CA LEU A 34 20.21 -0.27 44.75
C LEU A 34 18.85 -0.27 44.04
N PHE A 35 17.74 -0.10 44.77
CA PHE A 35 16.40 0.04 44.18
C PHE A 35 16.30 1.32 43.33
N ALA A 36 16.94 2.41 43.74
CA ALA A 36 17.00 3.66 42.98
C ALA A 36 17.86 3.49 41.71
N LEU A 37 18.98 2.74 41.78
CA LEU A 37 19.82 2.40 40.62
C LEU A 37 19.13 1.43 39.65
N GLU A 38 18.38 0.43 40.14
CA GLU A 38 17.51 -0.42 39.33
C GLU A 38 16.38 0.38 38.67
N ARG A 39 15.77 1.34 39.39
CA ARG A 39 14.77 2.26 38.83
C ARG A 39 15.35 3.22 37.81
N LEU A 40 16.60 3.65 37.97
CA LEU A 40 17.31 4.51 37.01
C LEU A 40 17.69 3.75 35.73
N SER A 41 18.05 2.48 35.85
CA SER A 41 18.38 1.60 34.71
C SER A 41 17.15 1.07 33.97
N ALA A 42 16.03 0.85 34.69
CA ALA A 42 14.73 0.53 34.07
C ALA A 42 14.09 1.72 33.33
N ALA A 43 14.55 2.96 33.58
CA ALA A 43 14.10 4.15 32.84
C ALA A 43 14.78 4.30 31.47
N SER A 44 15.75 3.45 31.14
CA SER A 44 16.43 3.42 29.84
C SER A 44 16.04 2.20 29.01
N ALA A 45 14.74 1.98 28.84
CA ALA A 45 14.28 1.39 27.59
C ALA A 45 14.52 2.42 26.48
N LEU A 46 15.73 2.41 25.89
CA LEU A 46 16.09 3.23 24.74
C LEU A 46 15.29 2.75 23.52
N SER A 47 14.06 3.26 23.40
CA SER A 47 13.44 3.43 22.10
C SER A 47 14.33 4.39 21.30
N THR A 48 14.97 3.89 20.25
CA THR A 48 15.81 4.64 19.29
C THR A 48 15.02 5.71 18.53
N CYS A 49 13.70 5.79 18.70
CA CYS A 49 12.80 6.70 18.00
C CYS A 49 12.35 7.92 18.85
N LYS A 50 13.11 8.28 19.90
CA LYS A 50 12.88 9.54 20.62
C LYS A 50 13.20 10.71 19.67
N THR A 51 12.37 11.75 19.69
CA THR A 51 12.50 12.96 18.87
C THR A 51 13.88 13.59 19.07
N LEU A 52 14.82 13.26 18.18
CA LEU A 52 16.11 13.92 18.10
C LEU A 52 15.90 15.35 17.59
N ASP A 53 16.79 16.24 18.00
CA ASP A 53 16.90 17.60 17.47
C ASP A 53 16.82 17.60 15.92
N MET A 54 16.01 18.50 15.37
CA MET A 54 15.77 18.65 13.94
C MET A 54 17.11 18.77 13.18
N ASP A 55 18.07 19.50 13.73
CA ASP A 55 19.33 19.76 13.05
C ASP A 55 20.26 18.55 13.07
N LEU A 56 20.21 17.73 14.12
CA LEU A 56 20.93 16.46 14.17
C LEU A 56 20.38 15.47 13.14
N MET A 57 19.05 15.38 12.99
CA MET A 57 18.42 14.51 11.99
C MET A 57 18.71 14.95 10.56
N LYS A 58 18.72 16.26 10.29
CA LYS A 58 19.15 16.80 8.99
C LYS A 58 20.59 16.39 8.65
N ARG A 59 21.52 16.53 9.60
CA ARG A 59 22.94 16.13 9.40
C ARG A 59 23.07 14.64 9.10
N LYS A 60 22.42 13.79 9.90
CA LYS A 60 22.40 12.33 9.67
C LYS A 60 21.81 11.97 8.31
N ARG A 61 20.75 12.65 7.87
CA ARG A 61 20.15 12.45 6.55
C ARG A 61 21.10 12.84 5.41
N ILE A 62 21.81 13.96 5.54
CA ILE A 62 22.81 14.40 4.56
C ILE A 62 23.93 13.36 4.44
N GLU A 63 24.45 12.85 5.55
CA GLU A 63 25.47 11.79 5.55
C GLU A 63 24.96 10.48 4.95
N ALA A 64 23.72 10.09 5.27
CA ALA A 64 23.09 8.90 4.68
C ALA A 64 22.95 9.03 3.15
N ILE A 65 22.53 10.21 2.66
CA ILE A 65 22.40 10.49 1.23
C ILE A 65 23.77 10.46 0.54
N ARG A 66 24.81 10.98 1.18
CA ARG A 66 26.19 10.89 0.69
C ARG A 66 26.58 9.44 0.40
N GLY A 67 26.37 8.56 1.38
CA GLY A 67 26.66 7.13 1.24
C GLY A 67 25.76 6.45 0.22
N GLN A 68 24.48 6.80 0.19
CA GLN A 68 23.50 6.24 -0.73
C GLN A 68 23.83 6.53 -2.20
N ILE A 69 24.22 7.77 -2.53
CA ILE A 69 24.59 8.15 -3.90
C ILE A 69 25.85 7.40 -4.34
N LEU A 70 26.91 7.43 -3.52
CA LEU A 70 28.17 6.75 -3.85
C LEU A 70 27.96 5.23 -4.02
N SER A 71 27.20 4.61 -3.12
CA SER A 71 26.88 3.19 -3.20
C SER A 71 26.07 2.83 -4.45
N LYS A 72 25.06 3.65 -4.82
CA LYS A 72 24.25 3.41 -6.03
C LYS A 72 25.06 3.56 -7.32
N LEU A 73 26.00 4.50 -7.35
CA LEU A 73 26.92 4.69 -8.46
C LEU A 73 28.09 3.71 -8.45
N GLN A 74 28.19 2.84 -7.44
CA GLN A 74 29.31 1.92 -7.22
C GLN A 74 30.67 2.63 -7.14
N LEU A 75 30.68 3.84 -6.59
CA LEU A 75 31.89 4.64 -6.37
C LEU A 75 32.31 4.56 -4.90
N SER A 76 33.59 4.32 -4.64
CA SER A 76 34.16 4.34 -3.28
C SER A 76 34.36 5.77 -2.77
N SER A 77 34.65 6.71 -3.66
CA SER A 77 34.82 8.13 -3.38
C SER A 77 34.33 8.98 -4.56
N PRO A 78 34.04 10.27 -4.35
CA PRO A 78 33.79 11.22 -5.43
C PRO A 78 34.91 11.17 -6.49
N PRO A 79 34.57 11.24 -7.80
CA PRO A 79 35.57 11.30 -8.86
C PRO A 79 36.36 12.61 -8.81
N GLU A 80 37.63 12.55 -9.16
CA GLU A 80 38.50 13.72 -9.27
C GLU A 80 38.11 14.55 -10.50
N VAL A 81 37.94 15.86 -10.30
CA VAL A 81 37.55 16.81 -11.36
C VAL A 81 38.65 17.86 -11.45
N GLU A 82 39.32 17.94 -12.60
CA GLU A 82 40.45 18.85 -12.82
C GLU A 82 40.02 20.33 -12.89
N ASP A 83 38.78 20.62 -13.35
CA ASP A 83 38.18 21.97 -13.24
C ASP A 83 36.63 21.95 -13.31
N PRO A 84 35.91 22.13 -12.18
CA PRO A 84 34.45 21.93 -12.10
C PRO A 84 33.59 22.89 -12.92
N ASP A 85 34.11 24.08 -13.24
CA ASP A 85 33.36 25.11 -13.98
C ASP A 85 33.80 25.19 -15.46
N SER A 86 34.74 24.33 -15.90
CA SER A 86 35.22 24.30 -17.30
C SER A 86 34.38 23.42 -18.23
N TRP A 87 33.71 22.39 -17.69
CA TRP A 87 32.91 21.46 -18.48
C TRP A 87 31.48 21.94 -18.64
N VAL A 88 31.22 22.61 -19.76
CA VAL A 88 29.86 22.90 -20.24
C VAL A 88 29.23 21.58 -20.70
N LEU A 89 28.04 21.26 -20.18
CA LEU A 89 27.28 20.10 -20.65
C LEU A 89 26.88 20.31 -22.12
N SER A 90 27.12 19.32 -22.97
CA SER A 90 26.64 19.35 -24.36
C SER A 90 25.11 19.41 -24.40
N GLU A 91 24.56 20.03 -25.45
CA GLU A 91 23.11 20.12 -25.68
C GLU A 91 22.46 18.72 -25.71
N ASP A 92 23.14 17.73 -26.30
CA ASP A 92 22.67 16.35 -26.35
C ASP A 92 22.51 15.71 -24.96
N ILE A 93 23.43 16.01 -24.04
CA ILE A 93 23.42 15.48 -22.67
C ILE A 93 22.33 16.16 -21.85
N LEU A 94 22.12 17.46 -22.05
CA LEU A 94 21.02 18.19 -21.43
C LEU A 94 19.66 17.69 -21.95
N ALA A 95 19.54 17.41 -23.25
CA ALA A 95 18.35 16.82 -23.83
C ALA A 95 18.07 15.44 -23.22
N LEU A 96 19.09 14.57 -23.13
CA LEU A 96 18.97 13.26 -22.50
C LEU A 96 18.54 13.36 -21.02
N TYR A 97 19.11 14.30 -20.28
CA TYR A 97 18.71 14.57 -18.90
C TYR A 97 17.25 15.00 -18.79
N ASN A 98 16.83 15.95 -19.64
CA ASN A 98 15.45 16.45 -19.64
C ASN A 98 14.45 15.33 -19.97
N SER A 99 14.73 14.50 -20.98
CA SER A 99 13.90 13.32 -21.30
C SER A 99 13.85 12.33 -20.13
N THR A 100 14.96 12.12 -19.43
CA THR A 100 14.98 11.26 -18.22
C THR A 100 14.08 11.82 -17.12
N VAL A 101 14.12 13.14 -16.90
CA VAL A 101 13.25 13.81 -15.91
C VAL A 101 11.78 13.71 -16.30
N GLU A 102 11.45 13.82 -17.59
CA GLU A 102 10.07 13.65 -18.09
C GLU A 102 9.57 12.23 -17.89
N VAL A 103 10.35 11.21 -18.26
CA VAL A 103 10.00 9.80 -18.03
C VAL A 103 9.77 9.52 -16.53
N ILE A 104 10.62 10.06 -15.64
CA ILE A 104 10.43 9.94 -14.20
C ILE A 104 9.08 10.53 -13.75
N ARG A 105 8.66 11.66 -14.34
CA ARG A 105 7.37 12.28 -14.02
C ARG A 105 6.20 11.47 -14.54
N GLU A 106 6.29 10.90 -15.73
CA GLU A 106 5.24 10.05 -16.31
C GLU A 106 5.03 8.77 -15.49
N MET A 107 6.13 8.11 -15.10
CA MET A 107 6.06 6.92 -14.22
C MET A 107 5.40 7.22 -12.86
N ALA A 108 5.53 8.45 -12.34
CA ALA A 108 4.90 8.84 -11.09
C ALA A 108 3.37 9.03 -11.19
N VAL A 109 2.83 9.18 -12.41
CA VAL A 109 1.40 9.39 -12.69
C VAL A 109 0.67 8.06 -12.95
N GLU A 110 1.36 7.04 -13.46
CA GLU A 110 0.71 5.79 -13.88
C GLU A 110 0.37 4.80 -12.76
N GLU A 111 0.95 4.91 -11.55
CA GLU A 111 0.60 4.01 -10.45
C GLU A 111 -0.75 4.42 -9.81
N PRO A 112 -1.81 3.59 -9.87
CA PRO A 112 -3.02 3.82 -9.11
C PRO A 112 -2.68 3.64 -7.63
N LYS A 113 -2.50 4.76 -6.92
CA LYS A 113 -2.10 4.75 -5.51
C LYS A 113 -3.27 4.30 -4.64
N GLU A 114 -3.23 3.06 -4.17
CA GLU A 114 -4.11 2.58 -3.10
C GLU A 114 -3.87 3.43 -1.85
N THR A 115 -4.93 3.92 -1.20
CA THR A 115 -4.73 4.77 -0.02
C THR A 115 -4.29 3.90 1.18
N PRO A 116 -3.38 4.37 2.06
CA PRO A 116 -2.93 3.59 3.22
C PRO A 116 -4.07 3.18 4.17
N GLN A 117 -5.16 3.95 4.18
CA GLN A 117 -6.37 3.65 4.94
C GLN A 117 -7.17 2.51 4.31
N GLU A 118 -7.29 2.50 2.98
CA GLU A 118 -7.89 1.39 2.25
C GLU A 118 -7.10 0.09 2.46
N GLU A 119 -5.76 0.13 2.48
CA GLU A 119 -4.91 -1.05 2.75
C GLU A 119 -5.18 -1.64 4.15
N TYR A 120 -5.24 -0.80 5.19
CA TYR A 120 -5.31 -1.24 6.59
C TYR A 120 -6.58 -2.01 6.94
N TYR A 121 -7.75 -1.60 6.45
CA TYR A 121 -9.00 -2.27 6.79
C TYR A 121 -9.16 -3.58 6.01
N ALA A 122 -9.64 -4.62 6.69
CA ALA A 122 -10.00 -5.87 6.04
C ALA A 122 -11.08 -5.64 4.96
N LYS A 123 -11.10 -6.43 3.90
CA LYS A 123 -12.14 -6.35 2.87
C LYS A 123 -12.98 -7.61 2.92
N GLU A 124 -14.29 -7.46 2.79
CA GLU A 124 -15.17 -8.61 2.61
C GLU A 124 -15.04 -9.11 1.19
N VAL A 125 -14.85 -10.41 1.04
CA VAL A 125 -14.65 -11.06 -0.25
C VAL A 125 -15.89 -11.86 -0.60
N HIS A 126 -16.51 -11.52 -1.71
CA HIS A 126 -17.67 -12.22 -2.26
C HIS A 126 -17.30 -12.88 -3.59
N LYS A 127 -17.74 -14.14 -3.77
CA LYS A 127 -17.56 -14.91 -5.00
C LYS A 127 -18.91 -15.09 -5.68
N PHE A 128 -19.03 -14.65 -6.93
CA PHE A 128 -20.23 -14.83 -7.76
C PHE A 128 -19.88 -15.65 -9.00
N ASN A 129 -20.42 -16.86 -9.10
CA ASN A 129 -20.22 -17.70 -10.27
C ASN A 129 -21.03 -17.18 -11.46
N MET A 130 -20.54 -17.40 -12.67
CA MET A 130 -21.33 -17.16 -13.88
C MET A 130 -22.56 -18.06 -13.91
N LEU A 131 -23.60 -17.61 -14.61
CA LEU A 131 -24.76 -18.44 -14.92
C LEU A 131 -24.32 -19.62 -15.81
N PRO A 132 -24.86 -20.83 -15.60
CA PRO A 132 -24.61 -21.95 -16.49
C PRO A 132 -25.01 -21.62 -17.93
N ILE A 133 -24.27 -22.14 -18.91
CA ILE A 133 -24.57 -21.93 -20.35
C ILE A 133 -25.95 -22.49 -20.73
N SER A 134 -26.46 -23.47 -19.99
CA SER A 134 -27.80 -24.05 -20.18
C SER A 134 -28.93 -23.20 -19.57
N HIS A 135 -28.62 -22.08 -18.92
CA HIS A 135 -29.64 -21.23 -18.29
C HIS A 135 -30.40 -20.43 -19.36
N GLU A 136 -31.73 -20.32 -19.21
CA GLU A 136 -32.61 -19.67 -20.21
C GLU A 136 -32.20 -18.21 -20.51
N SER A 137 -31.74 -17.48 -19.48
CA SER A 137 -31.24 -16.11 -19.61
C SER A 137 -29.95 -15.94 -20.44
N TYR A 138 -29.29 -17.04 -20.79
CA TYR A 138 -28.08 -17.01 -21.61
C TYR A 138 -28.41 -16.67 -23.06
N GLY A 139 -29.60 -16.99 -23.57
CA GLY A 139 -30.00 -16.74 -24.96
C GLY A 139 -29.21 -17.59 -25.97
N ASP A 140 -29.83 -17.94 -27.10
CA ASP A 140 -29.14 -18.74 -28.13
C ASP A 140 -28.01 -17.98 -28.83
N GLU A 141 -28.11 -16.64 -28.87
CA GLU A 141 -27.15 -15.74 -29.53
C GLU A 141 -25.81 -15.59 -28.80
N TYR A 142 -25.74 -15.92 -27.51
CA TYR A 142 -24.52 -15.77 -26.70
C TYR A 142 -23.80 -17.10 -26.46
N LYS A 143 -24.15 -18.17 -27.17
CA LYS A 143 -23.41 -19.44 -27.14
C LYS A 143 -21.96 -19.22 -27.60
N ASN A 144 -21.04 -19.95 -26.97
CA ASN A 144 -19.62 -19.87 -27.31
C ASN A 144 -19.40 -20.17 -28.80
N THR A 145 -18.68 -19.27 -29.46
CA THR A 145 -18.28 -19.43 -30.85
C THR A 145 -16.84 -19.92 -30.90
N PHE A 146 -16.35 -20.25 -32.11
CA PHE A 146 -14.95 -20.67 -32.31
C PHE A 146 -13.93 -19.58 -31.96
N ARG A 147 -14.37 -18.33 -31.75
CA ARG A 147 -13.51 -17.16 -31.53
C ARG A 147 -13.82 -16.40 -30.23
N SER A 148 -15.00 -16.61 -29.65
CA SER A 148 -15.48 -15.84 -28.50
C SER A 148 -16.18 -16.72 -27.46
N ILE A 149 -15.91 -16.43 -26.19
CA ILE A 149 -16.58 -17.01 -25.03
C ILE A 149 -17.34 -15.92 -24.30
N PHE A 150 -18.58 -16.22 -23.89
CA PHE A 150 -19.43 -15.26 -23.20
C PHE A 150 -19.63 -15.67 -21.74
N PHE A 151 -19.55 -14.69 -20.83
CA PHE A 151 -19.81 -14.88 -19.41
C PHE A 151 -21.01 -14.04 -19.02
N THR A 152 -22.02 -14.66 -18.43
CA THR A 152 -23.26 -13.98 -18.02
C THR A 152 -23.39 -14.07 -16.50
N PHE A 153 -23.69 -12.94 -15.87
CA PHE A 153 -23.85 -12.81 -14.43
C PHE A 153 -25.19 -12.19 -14.09
N ASN A 154 -25.79 -12.63 -12.98
CA ASN A 154 -26.99 -12.04 -12.43
C ASN A 154 -26.63 -10.80 -11.61
N VAL A 155 -26.81 -9.62 -12.20
CA VAL A 155 -26.45 -8.33 -11.59
C VAL A 155 -27.37 -8.01 -10.42
N SER A 156 -28.65 -8.40 -10.49
CA SER A 156 -29.60 -8.20 -9.40
C SER A 156 -29.14 -8.91 -8.12
N GLN A 157 -28.68 -10.16 -8.23
CA GLN A 157 -28.14 -10.93 -7.11
C GLN A 157 -26.86 -10.30 -6.55
N ILE A 158 -25.94 -9.86 -7.42
CA ILE A 158 -24.70 -9.20 -7.00
C ILE A 158 -25.02 -7.90 -6.26
N ARG A 159 -25.95 -7.10 -6.81
CA ARG A 159 -26.39 -5.85 -6.20
C ARG A 159 -27.01 -6.07 -4.83
N GLU A 160 -27.85 -7.10 -4.68
CA GLU A 160 -28.50 -7.47 -3.42
C GLU A 160 -27.49 -7.82 -2.33
N VAL A 161 -26.51 -8.68 -2.64
CA VAL A 161 -25.48 -9.10 -1.67
C VAL A 161 -24.55 -7.94 -1.27
N LEU A 162 -24.30 -7.02 -2.19
CA LEU A 162 -23.37 -5.91 -2.00
C LEU A 162 -24.06 -4.60 -1.59
N GLN A 163 -25.37 -4.61 -1.35
CA GLN A 163 -26.15 -3.40 -1.04
C GLN A 163 -25.47 -2.55 0.03
N LYS A 164 -25.30 -1.25 -0.28
CA LYS A 164 -24.72 -0.23 0.61
C LYS A 164 -23.24 -0.43 0.97
N LYS A 165 -22.55 -1.42 0.40
CA LYS A 165 -21.10 -1.61 0.59
C LYS A 165 -20.32 -0.80 -0.46
N LEU A 166 -19.15 -0.30 -0.07
CA LEU A 166 -18.25 0.40 -0.97
C LEU A 166 -17.41 -0.61 -1.75
N LEU A 167 -17.44 -0.55 -3.08
CA LEU A 167 -16.61 -1.40 -3.94
C LEU A 167 -15.14 -0.98 -3.82
N TYR A 168 -14.27 -1.91 -3.44
CA TYR A 168 -12.82 -1.68 -3.43
C TYR A 168 -12.18 -2.19 -4.72
N ARG A 169 -12.42 -3.47 -5.05
CA ARG A 169 -11.84 -4.10 -6.25
C ARG A 169 -12.68 -5.29 -6.70
N ALA A 170 -12.78 -5.50 -8.00
CA ALA A 170 -13.47 -6.65 -8.58
C ALA A 170 -12.63 -7.29 -9.68
N GLU A 171 -12.49 -8.62 -9.64
CA GLU A 171 -11.73 -9.37 -10.64
C GLU A 171 -12.57 -10.49 -11.25
N LEU A 172 -12.60 -10.55 -12.58
CA LEU A 172 -13.13 -11.69 -13.31
C LEU A 172 -12.05 -12.77 -13.39
N ARG A 173 -12.29 -13.89 -12.70
CA ARG A 173 -11.34 -15.01 -12.62
C ARG A 173 -11.85 -16.24 -13.35
N MET A 174 -10.95 -16.86 -14.10
CA MET A 174 -11.23 -18.06 -14.88
C MET A 174 -10.02 -18.97 -14.91
N ARG A 175 -10.25 -20.28 -15.00
CA ARG A 175 -9.19 -21.27 -15.14
C ARG A 175 -9.05 -21.66 -16.61
N ALA A 176 -7.89 -21.39 -17.19
CA ALA A 176 -7.63 -21.56 -18.61
C ALA A 176 -6.42 -22.46 -18.88
N SER A 177 -6.43 -23.15 -20.02
CA SER A 177 -5.31 -23.96 -20.53
C SER A 177 -5.27 -23.84 -22.05
N GLY A 178 -4.09 -23.88 -22.66
CA GLY A 178 -3.97 -23.78 -24.11
C GLY A 178 -2.63 -23.25 -24.57
N SER A 179 -2.60 -22.65 -25.76
CA SER A 179 -1.41 -21.99 -26.29
C SER A 179 -1.37 -20.50 -25.93
N SER A 180 -0.20 -19.88 -26.10
CA SER A 180 -0.07 -18.43 -25.97
C SER A 180 -0.90 -17.72 -27.05
N GLN A 181 -1.76 -16.77 -26.66
CA GLN A 181 -2.62 -16.01 -27.56
C GLN A 181 -2.97 -14.65 -26.94
N ARG A 182 -3.14 -13.62 -27.78
CA ARG A 182 -3.66 -12.32 -27.33
C ARG A 182 -5.18 -12.40 -27.22
N LEU A 183 -5.68 -12.12 -26.02
CA LEU A 183 -7.11 -12.14 -25.71
C LEU A 183 -7.57 -10.74 -25.36
N GLU A 184 -8.82 -10.44 -25.71
CA GLU A 184 -9.48 -9.16 -25.47
C GLU A 184 -10.80 -9.40 -24.75
N LEU A 185 -11.01 -8.64 -23.68
CA LEU A 185 -12.20 -8.66 -22.86
C LEU A 185 -13.07 -7.46 -23.22
N TYR A 186 -14.33 -7.73 -23.50
CA TYR A 186 -15.36 -6.74 -23.79
C TYR A 186 -16.48 -6.83 -22.76
N GLN A 187 -17.09 -5.68 -22.47
CA GLN A 187 -18.31 -5.58 -21.67
C GLN A 187 -19.52 -5.30 -22.55
N GLN A 188 -20.69 -5.84 -22.17
CA GLN A 188 -21.95 -5.49 -22.81
C GLN A 188 -22.55 -4.26 -22.16
N GLN A 189 -22.85 -3.23 -22.97
CA GLN A 189 -23.58 -2.05 -22.53
C GLN A 189 -24.89 -1.92 -23.31
N CYS A 190 -25.99 -1.76 -22.57
CA CYS A 190 -27.31 -1.53 -23.13
C CYS A 190 -27.57 -0.02 -23.23
N HIS A 191 -27.80 0.49 -24.44
CA HIS A 191 -28.12 1.91 -24.67
C HIS A 191 -29.63 2.13 -24.82
N SER A 192 -30.37 1.10 -25.25
CA SER A 192 -31.83 1.09 -25.37
C SER A 192 -32.35 -0.35 -25.19
N ILE A 193 -33.68 -0.52 -25.15
CA ILE A 193 -34.37 -1.80 -24.96
C ILE A 193 -33.91 -2.85 -26.00
N ASN A 194 -33.50 -2.42 -27.20
CA ASN A 194 -33.11 -3.30 -28.31
C ASN A 194 -31.67 -3.12 -28.82
N THR A 195 -30.88 -2.18 -28.29
CA THR A 195 -29.50 -1.96 -28.76
C THR A 195 -28.48 -2.29 -27.68
N THR A 196 -27.75 -3.38 -27.92
CA THR A 196 -26.63 -3.80 -27.08
C THR A 196 -25.35 -3.75 -27.87
N GLU A 197 -24.34 -3.05 -27.35
CA GLU A 197 -23.03 -2.95 -27.97
C GLU A 197 -21.95 -3.52 -27.05
N TRP A 198 -20.85 -3.97 -27.65
CA TRP A 198 -19.70 -4.52 -26.95
C TRP A 198 -18.59 -3.48 -26.89
N TYR A 199 -18.25 -3.04 -25.68
CA TYR A 199 -17.17 -2.07 -25.45
C TYR A 199 -15.91 -2.79 -25.02
N TYR A 200 -14.78 -2.40 -25.61
CA TYR A 200 -13.47 -2.88 -25.19
C TYR A 200 -13.20 -2.48 -23.74
N HIS A 201 -12.69 -3.41 -22.94
CA HIS A 201 -12.33 -3.18 -21.55
C HIS A 201 -10.83 -3.35 -21.33
N ASP A 202 -10.30 -4.54 -21.62
CA ASP A 202 -8.88 -4.86 -21.42
C ASP A 202 -8.41 -5.92 -22.41
N GLY A 203 -7.12 -5.99 -22.68
CA GLY A 203 -6.54 -6.90 -23.66
C GLY A 203 -5.07 -7.18 -23.34
N ARG A 204 -4.70 -8.46 -23.29
CA ARG A 204 -3.34 -8.88 -22.94
C ARG A 204 -2.90 -10.13 -23.68
N MET A 205 -1.59 -10.27 -23.81
CA MET A 205 -0.97 -11.51 -24.29
C MET A 205 -0.94 -12.52 -23.14
N VAL A 206 -1.67 -13.62 -23.28
CA VAL A 206 -1.71 -14.68 -22.27
C VAL A 206 -0.74 -15.78 -22.69
N HIS A 207 0.15 -16.17 -21.77
CA HIS A 207 1.12 -17.23 -21.99
C HIS A 207 0.71 -18.48 -21.21
N LEU A 208 -0.18 -19.29 -21.80
CA LEU A 208 -0.67 -20.51 -21.14
C LEU A 208 0.26 -21.70 -21.40
N ARG A 209 0.36 -22.56 -20.39
CA ARG A 209 0.97 -23.89 -20.48
C ARG A 209 -0.11 -24.95 -20.71
N SER A 210 0.31 -26.21 -20.89
CA SER A 210 -0.61 -27.36 -20.96
C SER A 210 -1.35 -27.60 -19.63
N GLU A 211 -0.80 -27.12 -18.52
CA GLU A 211 -1.46 -27.12 -17.21
C GLU A 211 -2.47 -25.97 -17.09
N LYS A 212 -3.49 -26.17 -16.27
CA LYS A 212 -4.56 -25.20 -16.07
C LYS A 212 -4.10 -24.08 -15.12
N GLU A 213 -4.08 -22.84 -15.61
CA GLU A 213 -3.67 -21.65 -14.88
C GLU A 213 -4.83 -20.68 -14.63
N TRP A 214 -4.70 -19.83 -13.61
CA TRP A 214 -5.69 -18.80 -13.30
C TRP A 214 -5.43 -17.53 -14.10
N LEU A 215 -6.44 -17.05 -14.80
CA LEU A 215 -6.47 -15.75 -15.45
C LEU A 215 -7.41 -14.83 -14.67
N SER A 216 -6.94 -13.63 -14.32
CA SER A 216 -7.74 -12.57 -13.70
C SER A 216 -7.75 -11.32 -14.57
N PHE A 217 -8.90 -10.69 -14.74
CA PHE A 217 -9.04 -9.36 -15.33
C PHE A 217 -9.66 -8.43 -14.31
N ASP A 218 -9.07 -7.25 -14.09
CA ASP A 218 -9.67 -6.23 -13.24
C ASP A 218 -10.89 -5.67 -13.95
N VAL A 219 -12.07 -5.79 -13.34
CA VAL A 219 -13.35 -5.32 -13.88
C VAL A 219 -14.03 -4.35 -12.90
N THR A 220 -13.25 -3.72 -12.02
CA THR A 220 -13.76 -2.83 -10.97
C THR A 220 -14.62 -1.69 -11.52
N SER A 221 -14.20 -1.06 -12.61
CA SER A 221 -14.97 0.01 -13.28
C SER A 221 -16.32 -0.49 -13.81
N VAL A 222 -16.34 -1.68 -14.41
CA VAL A 222 -17.55 -2.30 -14.98
C VAL A 222 -18.57 -2.63 -13.89
N ILE A 223 -18.12 -3.22 -12.77
CA ILE A 223 -19.00 -3.54 -11.65
C ILE A 223 -19.57 -2.26 -11.01
N ASN A 224 -18.78 -1.19 -10.90
CA ASN A 224 -19.28 0.12 -10.48
C ASN A 224 -20.37 0.66 -11.41
N GLN A 225 -20.21 0.52 -12.73
CA GLN A 225 -21.23 0.91 -13.71
C GLN A 225 -22.53 0.10 -13.55
N TRP A 226 -22.43 -1.21 -13.30
CA TRP A 226 -23.58 -2.07 -13.03
C TRP A 226 -24.33 -1.71 -11.74
N PHE A 227 -23.66 -1.11 -10.75
CA PHE A 227 -24.33 -0.56 -9.56
C PHE A 227 -25.05 0.76 -9.83
N GLY A 228 -24.54 1.57 -10.75
CA GLY A 228 -25.20 2.82 -11.17
C GLY A 228 -26.49 2.57 -11.96
N SER A 229 -26.52 1.56 -12.82
CA SER A 229 -27.68 1.26 -13.68
C SER A 229 -28.69 0.36 -12.99
N LYS A 230 -29.84 0.89 -12.54
CA LYS A 230 -30.87 0.08 -11.85
C LYS A 230 -31.60 -0.91 -12.76
N GLU A 231 -31.63 -0.65 -14.07
CA GLU A 231 -32.47 -1.34 -15.04
C GLU A 231 -31.82 -2.63 -15.60
N GLN A 232 -30.50 -2.76 -15.49
CA GLN A 232 -29.78 -3.93 -16.00
C GLN A 232 -29.82 -5.10 -14.99
N SER A 233 -30.53 -6.18 -15.35
CA SER A 233 -30.62 -7.41 -14.55
C SER A 233 -29.49 -8.40 -14.83
N LEU A 234 -28.90 -8.34 -16.03
CA LEU A 234 -27.85 -9.25 -16.50
C LEU A 234 -26.63 -8.47 -16.96
N GLY A 235 -25.46 -8.89 -16.48
CA GLY A 235 -24.16 -8.34 -16.86
C GLY A 235 -23.44 -9.38 -17.70
N ARG A 236 -22.94 -8.98 -18.87
CA ARG A 236 -22.23 -9.89 -19.77
C ARG A 236 -20.83 -9.39 -20.12
N PHE A 237 -19.91 -10.34 -20.19
CA PHE A 237 -18.58 -10.16 -20.71
C PHE A 237 -18.37 -11.07 -21.92
N ARG A 238 -17.59 -10.60 -22.89
CA ARG A 238 -17.14 -11.38 -24.05
C ARG A 238 -15.63 -11.39 -24.07
N LEU A 239 -15.06 -12.58 -24.00
CA LEU A 239 -13.64 -12.79 -24.23
C LEU A 239 -13.44 -13.30 -25.65
N SER A 240 -12.70 -12.55 -26.46
CA SER A 240 -12.43 -12.91 -27.85
C SER A 240 -10.93 -12.89 -28.16
N VAL A 241 -10.56 -13.56 -29.24
CA VAL A 241 -9.23 -13.43 -29.83
C VAL A 241 -9.06 -12.03 -30.40
N HIS A 242 -7.85 -11.47 -30.27
CA HIS A 242 -7.49 -10.22 -30.93
C HIS A 242 -7.76 -10.28 -32.44
N CYS A 243 -8.47 -9.30 -32.96
CA CYS A 243 -8.71 -9.16 -34.39
C CYS A 243 -7.62 -8.28 -35.02
N SER A 244 -6.68 -8.89 -35.74
CA SER A 244 -5.74 -8.15 -36.57
C SER A 244 -6.29 -8.01 -37.99
N CYS A 245 -6.32 -6.78 -38.51
CA CYS A 245 -6.82 -6.47 -39.85
C CYS A 245 -6.01 -7.13 -40.98
N GLU A 246 -4.79 -7.58 -40.71
CA GLU A 246 -3.85 -8.12 -41.71
C GLU A 246 -3.83 -9.65 -41.78
N SER A 247 -4.28 -10.33 -40.73
CA SER A 247 -4.19 -11.79 -40.61
C SER A 247 -5.54 -12.47 -40.82
N LYS A 248 -5.51 -13.72 -41.29
CA LYS A 248 -6.72 -14.53 -41.39
C LYS A 248 -7.32 -14.76 -40.01
N GLU A 249 -8.64 -14.93 -40.01
CA GLU A 249 -9.42 -15.25 -38.83
C GLU A 249 -8.82 -16.39 -37.98
N GLU A 250 -8.21 -16.04 -36.85
CA GLU A 250 -7.69 -17.03 -35.90
C GLU A 250 -8.78 -17.53 -34.96
N ASN A 251 -8.82 -18.85 -34.77
CA ASN A 251 -9.67 -19.49 -33.76
C ASN A 251 -9.08 -19.34 -32.35
N LEU A 252 -9.96 -19.38 -31.36
CA LEU A 252 -9.58 -19.39 -29.96
C LEU A 252 -8.91 -20.73 -29.63
N LYS A 253 -7.61 -20.68 -29.30
CA LYS A 253 -6.81 -21.85 -28.90
C LYS A 253 -6.80 -22.06 -27.38
N VAL A 254 -7.51 -21.22 -26.66
CA VAL A 254 -7.62 -21.23 -25.20
C VAL A 254 -8.90 -21.95 -24.78
N GLU A 255 -8.75 -22.97 -23.96
CA GLU A 255 -9.85 -23.67 -23.32
C GLU A 255 -10.07 -23.13 -21.91
N ILE A 256 -11.31 -22.73 -21.62
CA ILE A 256 -11.73 -22.29 -20.29
C ILE A 256 -12.54 -23.40 -19.63
N GLU A 257 -12.21 -23.71 -18.39
CA GLU A 257 -12.97 -24.71 -17.64
C GLU A 257 -14.40 -24.23 -17.36
N GLY A 258 -15.37 -25.15 -17.45
CA GLY A 258 -16.76 -24.87 -17.14
C GLY A 258 -17.54 -24.18 -18.28
N THR A 259 -16.88 -23.85 -19.40
CA THR A 259 -17.53 -23.18 -20.55
C THR A 259 -17.90 -24.14 -21.69
N LYS A 260 -17.57 -25.43 -21.60
CA LYS A 260 -17.98 -26.44 -22.59
C LYS A 260 -19.23 -27.19 -22.09
N SER A 261 -20.30 -27.18 -22.90
CA SER A 261 -21.46 -28.05 -22.66
C SER A 261 -21.10 -29.49 -23.04
N LYS A 262 -21.16 -30.43 -22.09
CA LYS A 262 -20.98 -31.87 -22.35
C LYS A 262 -22.35 -32.53 -22.51
N ARG A 263 -22.42 -33.60 -23.31
CA ARG A 263 -23.65 -34.38 -23.56
C ARG A 263 -24.25 -34.94 -22.25
N GLY A 264 -25.59 -34.93 -22.16
CA GLY A 264 -26.43 -35.00 -20.96
C GLY A 264 -26.23 -36.18 -19.99
N ASP A 265 -25.51 -37.21 -20.41
CA ASP A 265 -25.21 -38.44 -19.66
C ASP A 265 -23.92 -38.35 -18.81
N ARG A 266 -23.04 -37.36 -19.06
CA ARG A 266 -21.85 -37.06 -18.21
C ARG A 266 -21.87 -35.66 -17.60
N GLN A 267 -22.95 -34.93 -17.81
CA GLN A 267 -23.07 -33.50 -17.49
C GLN A 267 -23.17 -33.26 -15.98
N GLY A 268 -23.96 -34.05 -15.25
CA GLY A 268 -24.15 -33.89 -13.80
C GLY A 268 -22.93 -34.23 -12.92
N ILE A 269 -22.13 -35.23 -13.31
CA ILE A 269 -20.95 -35.67 -12.52
C ILE A 269 -19.70 -34.84 -12.84
N SER A 270 -19.59 -34.30 -14.07
CA SER A 270 -18.45 -33.49 -14.51
C SER A 270 -18.57 -32.01 -14.11
N GLN A 271 -19.78 -31.46 -13.96
CA GLN A 271 -19.98 -30.04 -13.61
C GLN A 271 -19.67 -29.74 -12.14
N SER A 272 -19.88 -30.69 -11.22
CA SER A 272 -19.63 -30.47 -9.78
C SER A 272 -18.15 -30.32 -9.41
N LYS A 273 -17.22 -30.79 -10.26
CA LYS A 273 -15.77 -30.67 -10.06
C LYS A 273 -15.11 -29.57 -10.89
N GLN A 274 -15.84 -28.91 -11.79
CA GLN A 274 -15.29 -27.87 -12.66
C GLN A 274 -15.37 -26.50 -12.00
N GLN A 275 -14.29 -25.72 -12.11
CA GLN A 275 -14.30 -24.33 -11.65
C GLN A 275 -14.90 -23.45 -12.76
N LEU A 276 -16.14 -23.03 -12.58
CA LEU A 276 -16.77 -22.04 -13.45
C LEU A 276 -16.08 -20.68 -13.30
N PRO A 277 -15.99 -19.87 -14.36
CA PRO A 277 -15.62 -18.47 -14.25
C PRO A 277 -16.48 -17.74 -13.21
N TYR A 278 -15.83 -16.89 -12.41
CA TYR A 278 -16.50 -16.18 -11.33
C TYR A 278 -15.95 -14.76 -11.17
N LEU A 279 -16.77 -13.88 -10.63
CA LEU A 279 -16.37 -12.57 -10.14
C LEU A 279 -15.94 -12.69 -8.69
N LEU A 280 -14.73 -12.24 -8.40
CA LEU A 280 -14.21 -12.06 -7.04
C LEU A 280 -14.32 -10.58 -6.69
N VAL A 281 -15.24 -10.23 -5.82
CA VAL A 281 -15.56 -8.84 -5.47
C VAL A 281 -15.14 -8.57 -4.05
N MET A 282 -14.29 -7.56 -3.87
CA MET A 282 -13.79 -7.09 -2.58
C MET A 282 -14.48 -5.77 -2.24
N VAL A 283 -15.14 -5.74 -1.07
CA VAL A 283 -15.94 -4.60 -0.63
C VAL A 283 -15.65 -4.21 0.81
N ILE A 284 -15.93 -2.95 1.12
CA ILE A 284 -15.84 -2.39 2.46
C ILE A 284 -17.27 -2.16 2.98
N PRO A 285 -17.68 -2.78 4.09
CA PRO A 285 -19.00 -2.59 4.67
C PRO A 285 -19.27 -1.14 5.08
N PRO A 286 -20.54 -0.69 5.05
CA PRO A 286 -20.91 0.68 5.37
C PRO A 286 -20.46 1.11 6.77
N GLU A 287 -20.52 0.23 7.77
CA GLU A 287 -20.10 0.56 9.14
C GLU A 287 -18.62 0.96 9.21
N ARG A 288 -17.80 0.43 8.28
CA ARG A 288 -16.38 0.75 8.14
C ARG A 288 -16.14 1.86 7.13
N ALA A 289 -16.97 1.94 6.09
CA ALA A 289 -16.89 2.98 5.07
C ALA A 289 -17.33 4.36 5.60
N GLU A 290 -18.25 4.43 6.55
CA GLU A 290 -18.58 5.68 7.24
C GLU A 290 -17.36 6.30 7.94
N HIS A 291 -16.46 5.47 8.48
CA HIS A 291 -15.17 5.95 9.01
C HIS A 291 -14.20 6.43 7.93
N LEU A 292 -14.34 5.96 6.68
CA LEU A 292 -13.57 6.45 5.53
C LEU A 292 -14.12 7.80 5.02
N HIS A 293 -15.45 7.98 5.05
CA HIS A 293 -16.10 9.20 4.55
C HIS A 293 -16.26 10.32 5.59
N SER A 294 -16.22 10.02 6.89
CA SER A 294 -16.48 10.99 7.97
C SER A 294 -15.30 11.90 8.35
N ARG A 295 -14.09 11.69 7.82
CA ARG A 295 -12.98 12.62 8.07
C ARG A 295 -12.17 12.79 6.81
N ARG A 296 -12.17 14.03 6.28
CA ARG A 296 -11.15 14.63 5.43
C ARG A 296 -9.98 13.68 5.22
N GLN A 297 -9.91 13.02 4.06
CA GLN A 297 -8.83 12.13 3.63
C GLN A 297 -7.50 12.62 4.23
N LYS A 298 -7.10 12.09 5.38
CA LYS A 298 -5.73 12.26 5.82
C LYS A 298 -5.00 11.13 5.14
N ARG A 299 -4.55 11.45 3.92
CA ARG A 299 -3.57 10.72 3.13
C ARG A 299 -2.41 10.31 4.07
N ALA A 300 -1.54 9.39 3.65
CA ALA A 300 -0.20 9.35 4.24
C ALA A 300 0.29 10.79 4.39
N ALA A 301 1.03 11.11 5.46
CA ALA A 301 1.43 12.49 5.76
C ALA A 301 2.33 13.01 4.63
N ASP A 302 1.69 13.48 3.57
CA ASP A 302 2.25 13.85 2.28
C ASP A 302 2.78 15.27 2.41
N GLN A 303 3.71 15.63 1.54
CA GLN A 303 4.40 16.91 1.60
C GLN A 303 3.40 18.09 1.68
N ASP A 304 2.32 18.05 0.91
CA ASP A 304 1.30 19.11 0.89
C ASP A 304 0.55 19.24 2.22
N TYR A 305 0.23 18.12 2.86
CA TYR A 305 -0.47 18.10 4.14
C TYR A 305 0.45 18.56 5.29
N CYS A 306 1.69 18.08 5.30
CA CYS A 306 2.69 18.46 6.31
C CYS A 306 3.13 19.92 6.19
N SER A 307 3.13 20.50 4.99
CA SER A 307 3.52 21.90 4.76
C SER A 307 2.46 22.89 5.26
N GLN A 308 1.18 22.49 5.26
CA GLN A 308 0.07 23.33 5.74
C GLN A 308 -0.04 23.37 7.26
N SER A 309 0.48 22.35 7.97
CA SER A 309 0.46 22.26 9.43
C SER A 309 1.88 22.07 9.98
N PRO A 310 2.75 23.10 9.92
CA PRO A 310 4.14 22.99 10.36
C PRO A 310 4.27 22.63 11.85
N GLU A 311 3.25 22.94 12.65
CA GLU A 311 3.14 22.63 14.08
C GLU A 311 2.71 21.18 14.38
N GLU A 312 2.43 20.36 13.36
CA GLU A 312 2.02 18.97 13.58
C GLU A 312 3.16 18.20 14.26
N LYS A 313 2.96 17.85 15.53
CA LYS A 313 3.99 17.21 16.35
C LYS A 313 4.16 15.73 16.09
N ASN A 314 3.40 15.13 15.16
CA ASN A 314 3.44 13.70 14.88
C ASN A 314 4.30 13.38 13.65
N CYS A 315 4.44 12.08 13.30
CA CYS A 315 5.17 11.64 12.11
C CYS A 315 4.69 12.35 10.82
N CYS A 316 5.59 13.15 10.23
CA CYS A 316 5.34 13.92 9.02
C CYS A 316 6.61 14.00 8.17
N VAL A 317 6.43 14.28 6.87
CA VAL A 317 7.50 14.69 5.98
C VAL A 317 7.98 16.09 6.38
N ARG A 318 9.29 16.25 6.52
CA ARG A 318 9.94 17.53 6.78
C ARG A 318 10.76 17.95 5.57
N PRO A 319 10.62 19.20 5.10
CA PRO A 319 11.36 19.68 3.94
C PRO A 319 12.85 19.73 4.25
N LEU A 320 13.67 19.19 3.35
CA LEU A 320 15.12 19.27 3.41
C LEU A 320 15.66 19.43 2.00
N TYR A 321 16.16 20.63 1.71
CA TYR A 321 16.88 20.93 0.49
C TYR A 321 18.37 20.60 0.66
N ILE A 322 18.90 19.80 -0.24
CA ILE A 322 20.31 19.41 -0.26
C ILE A 322 20.95 20.00 -1.50
N ASP A 323 21.73 21.05 -1.29
CA ASP A 323 22.72 21.55 -2.24
C ASP A 323 23.98 20.68 -2.21
N PHE A 324 24.36 20.13 -3.37
CA PHE A 324 25.53 19.27 -3.51
C PHE A 324 26.83 19.99 -3.19
N ARG A 325 26.97 21.27 -3.57
CA ARG A 325 28.16 22.08 -3.30
C ARG A 325 28.22 22.47 -1.83
N LYS A 326 27.12 22.97 -1.26
CA LYS A 326 27.11 23.51 0.12
C LYS A 326 27.17 22.43 1.20
N HIS A 327 26.43 21.32 1.05
CA HIS A 327 26.25 20.34 2.12
C HIS A 327 27.12 19.09 1.96
N LEU A 328 27.40 18.69 0.71
CA LEU A 328 28.20 17.50 0.41
C LEU A 328 29.62 17.84 -0.06
N ASN A 329 29.90 19.13 -0.32
CA ASN A 329 31.14 19.62 -0.93
C ASN A 329 31.45 18.88 -2.25
N TRP A 330 30.39 18.58 -3.01
CA TRP A 330 30.48 17.91 -4.29
C TRP A 330 30.34 18.90 -5.44
N LYS A 331 31.33 18.89 -6.32
CA LYS A 331 31.33 19.70 -7.54
C LYS A 331 31.25 18.86 -8.83
N TRP A 332 31.30 17.54 -8.70
CA TRP A 332 31.33 16.57 -9.80
C TRP A 332 29.94 16.19 -10.33
N ILE A 333 28.87 16.46 -9.55
CA ILE A 333 27.49 16.40 -10.03
C ILE A 333 27.19 17.74 -10.71
N HIS A 334 26.92 17.70 -12.01
CA HIS A 334 26.64 18.89 -12.80
C HIS A 334 25.17 19.27 -12.68
N GLU A 335 24.23 18.35 -12.92
CA GLU A 335 22.80 18.61 -12.76
C GLU A 335 22.11 17.47 -11.99
N PRO A 336 21.12 17.79 -11.11
CA PRO A 336 20.75 19.12 -10.65
C PRO A 336 21.79 19.69 -9.66
N LYS A 337 21.83 21.01 -9.43
CA LYS A 337 22.70 21.62 -8.40
C LYS A 337 22.31 21.25 -6.96
N GLY A 338 21.05 20.89 -6.77
CA GLY A 338 20.51 20.43 -5.51
C GLY A 338 19.06 19.97 -5.68
N TYR A 339 18.52 19.34 -4.65
CA TYR A 339 17.17 18.78 -4.72
C TYR A 339 16.53 18.71 -3.33
N TYR A 340 15.20 18.57 -3.29
CA TYR A 340 14.45 18.34 -2.05
C TYR A 340 14.44 16.86 -1.72
N ALA A 341 15.36 16.43 -0.87
CA ALA A 341 15.43 15.03 -0.43
C ALA A 341 14.33 14.69 0.57
N ASN A 342 13.94 15.66 1.39
CA ASN A 342 13.02 15.52 2.51
C ASN A 342 13.44 14.41 3.50
N PHE A 343 12.77 14.35 4.66
CA PHE A 343 12.96 13.26 5.62
C PHE A 343 11.72 13.08 6.49
N CYS A 344 11.55 11.87 7.01
CA CYS A 344 10.48 11.55 7.95
C CYS A 344 10.90 11.86 9.37
N MET A 345 10.07 12.61 10.08
CA MET A 345 10.29 12.88 11.49
C MET A 345 8.99 13.13 12.24
N GLY A 346 8.93 12.55 13.43
CA GLY A 346 7.92 12.79 14.43
C GLY A 346 7.61 11.52 15.23
N PRO A 347 7.03 11.65 16.43
CA PRO A 347 6.51 10.53 17.18
C PRO A 347 5.42 9.81 16.39
N CYS A 348 5.50 8.49 16.47
CA CYS A 348 4.46 7.57 16.06
C CYS A 348 3.80 7.01 17.32
N PRO A 349 2.76 7.66 17.85
CA PRO A 349 1.96 7.00 18.88
C PRO A 349 1.25 5.81 18.22
N TYR A 350 1.16 4.69 18.94
CA TYR A 350 0.44 3.47 18.54
C TYR A 350 -1.05 3.71 18.23
N LEU A 351 -1.55 4.91 18.53
CA LEU A 351 -2.95 5.28 18.56
C LEU A 351 -3.18 6.63 17.84
N TRP A 352 -3.68 6.59 16.61
CA TRP A 352 -4.24 7.76 15.92
C TRP A 352 -5.78 7.74 15.84
N SER A 353 -6.45 6.78 16.49
CA SER A 353 -7.90 6.78 16.60
C SER A 353 -8.36 7.22 17.99
N LEU A 354 -8.67 8.50 18.12
CA LEU A 354 -9.39 9.03 19.29
C LEU A 354 -10.88 8.62 19.30
N ASN A 355 -11.32 7.63 18.50
CA ASN A 355 -12.75 7.41 18.30
C ASN A 355 -13.25 5.96 18.17
N THR A 356 -12.56 4.96 18.72
CA THR A 356 -13.18 3.63 18.93
C THR A 356 -12.72 3.03 20.25
N GLN A 357 -13.59 2.28 20.95
CA GLN A 357 -13.24 1.59 22.20
C GLN A 357 -12.02 0.64 22.05
N TYR A 358 -11.71 0.19 20.83
CA TYR A 358 -10.54 -0.64 20.50
C TYR A 358 -9.20 0.08 20.68
N SER A 359 -9.18 1.41 20.56
CA SER A 359 -7.96 2.18 20.77
C SER A 359 -7.51 2.16 22.24
N LYS A 360 -8.45 1.96 23.18
CA LYS A 360 -8.13 1.81 24.60
C LYS A 360 -7.34 0.53 24.88
N VAL A 361 -7.69 -0.60 24.25
CA VAL A 361 -7.10 -1.92 24.54
C VAL A 361 -5.60 -1.96 24.20
N LEU A 362 -5.21 -1.35 23.09
CA LEU A 362 -3.81 -1.35 22.63
C LEU A 362 -2.94 -0.36 23.43
N SER A 363 -3.49 0.81 23.79
CA SER A 363 -2.81 1.75 24.70
C SER A 363 -2.60 1.19 26.11
N LEU A 364 -3.54 0.37 26.60
CA LEU A 364 -3.43 -0.31 27.89
C LEU A 364 -2.32 -1.36 27.87
N TYR A 365 -2.13 -2.06 26.74
CA TYR A 365 -1.06 -3.05 26.58
C TYR A 365 0.34 -2.42 26.69
N THR A 366 0.54 -1.24 26.11
CA THR A 366 1.81 -0.50 26.21
C THR A 366 2.05 0.05 27.62
N GLN A 367 1.00 0.48 28.33
CA GLN A 367 1.13 0.96 29.71
C GLN A 367 1.41 -0.18 30.69
N HIS A 368 0.93 -1.38 30.39
CA HIS A 368 1.08 -2.58 31.22
C HIS A 368 2.38 -3.35 30.94
N ASN A 369 2.94 -3.27 29.71
CA ASN A 369 4.23 -3.89 29.38
C ASN A 369 5.02 -3.13 28.29
N PRO A 370 5.70 -2.03 28.67
CA PRO A 370 6.49 -1.21 27.75
C PRO A 370 7.67 -1.97 27.11
N SER A 371 8.23 -2.95 27.84
CA SER A 371 9.40 -3.74 27.46
C SER A 371 9.11 -4.77 26.36
N ALA A 372 7.84 -5.15 26.20
CA ALA A 372 7.38 -6.15 25.24
C ALA A 372 6.67 -5.55 24.02
N SER A 373 6.48 -4.23 23.98
CA SER A 373 5.81 -3.53 22.89
C SER A 373 6.84 -2.92 21.95
N ALA A 374 6.87 -3.34 20.68
CA ALA A 374 7.65 -2.66 19.64
C ALA A 374 7.12 -1.22 19.50
N ALA A 375 7.98 -0.20 19.55
CA ALA A 375 7.55 1.18 19.30
C ALA A 375 7.59 1.45 17.78
N PRO A 376 6.51 1.92 17.14
CA PRO A 376 6.51 2.18 15.71
C PRO A 376 7.43 3.35 15.38
N CYS A 377 8.14 3.25 14.26
CA CYS A 377 9.06 4.28 13.79
C CYS A 377 8.43 5.10 12.66
N CYS A 378 8.81 6.38 12.57
CA CYS A 378 8.42 7.23 11.45
C CYS A 378 9.36 6.99 10.27
N VAL A 379 8.88 6.26 9.25
CA VAL A 379 9.66 5.80 8.10
C VAL A 379 9.07 6.33 6.79
N PRO A 380 9.87 6.45 5.71
CA PRO A 380 9.34 6.78 4.40
C PRO A 380 8.42 5.67 3.86
N ASN A 381 7.30 6.07 3.27
CA ASN A 381 6.34 5.18 2.61
C ASN A 381 6.53 5.23 1.09
N GLU A 382 6.36 6.41 0.49
CA GLU A 382 6.61 6.62 -0.94
C GLU A 382 7.92 7.37 -1.15
N LEU A 383 8.73 6.86 -2.08
CA LEU A 383 10.02 7.41 -2.45
C LEU A 383 10.07 7.62 -3.97
N GLU A 384 10.57 8.77 -4.39
CA GLU A 384 10.78 9.08 -5.80
C GLU A 384 12.25 8.95 -6.21
N PRO A 385 12.51 8.55 -7.46
CA PRO A 385 13.86 8.54 -8.01
C PRO A 385 14.35 9.96 -8.33
N LEU A 386 15.67 10.11 -8.49
CA LEU A 386 16.32 11.35 -8.89
C LEU A 386 17.24 11.08 -10.09
N GLY A 387 17.03 11.79 -11.20
CA GLY A 387 18.00 11.82 -12.30
C GLY A 387 19.17 12.74 -11.99
N ILE A 388 20.40 12.31 -12.31
CA ILE A 388 21.62 13.11 -12.15
C ILE A 388 22.51 13.03 -13.39
N VAL A 389 23.34 14.05 -13.57
CA VAL A 389 24.39 14.13 -14.61
C VAL A 389 25.74 14.37 -13.96
N TYR A 390 26.72 13.55 -14.33
CA TYR A 390 28.09 13.67 -13.84
C TYR A 390 29.11 13.18 -14.88
N TYR A 391 30.38 13.52 -14.67
CA TYR A 391 31.48 13.05 -15.53
C TYR A 391 32.29 11.95 -14.85
N VAL A 392 32.70 10.96 -15.66
CA VAL A 392 33.76 10.01 -15.31
C VAL A 392 34.88 10.18 -16.34
N GLY A 393 35.97 10.84 -15.93
CA GLY A 393 37.00 11.29 -16.88
C GLY A 393 36.42 12.31 -17.86
N ARG A 394 36.40 11.99 -19.17
CA ARG A 394 35.84 12.84 -20.24
C ARG A 394 34.44 12.45 -20.70
N GLN A 395 33.85 11.39 -20.13
CA GLN A 395 32.54 10.90 -20.53
C GLN A 395 31.47 11.42 -19.58
N ALA A 396 30.47 12.12 -20.12
CA ALA A 396 29.27 12.50 -19.39
C ALA A 396 28.33 11.28 -19.28
N LYS A 397 27.76 11.08 -18.09
CA LYS A 397 26.78 10.04 -17.81
C LYS A 397 25.52 10.65 -17.21
N VAL A 398 24.38 10.20 -17.72
CA VAL A 398 23.05 10.49 -17.16
C VAL A 398 22.54 9.21 -16.51
N GLU A 399 22.28 9.26 -15.21
CA GLU A 399 21.84 8.10 -14.44
C GLU A 399 20.66 8.44 -13.54
N GLN A 400 19.79 7.45 -13.31
CA GLN A 400 18.63 7.58 -12.43
C GLN A 400 18.88 6.82 -11.12
N LEU A 401 18.86 7.56 -10.01
CA LEU A 401 19.01 7.03 -8.67
C LEU A 401 17.64 6.74 -8.07
N SER A 402 17.33 5.46 -7.80
CA SER A 402 16.08 5.09 -7.14
C SER A 402 16.03 5.53 -5.66
N ASN A 403 14.84 5.80 -5.14
CA ASN A 403 14.57 6.01 -3.72
C ASN A 403 15.33 7.19 -3.06
N MET A 404 15.39 8.34 -3.73
CA MET A 404 16.18 9.50 -3.29
C MET A 404 15.35 10.59 -2.61
N VAL A 405 14.09 10.78 -3.04
CA VAL A 405 13.19 11.84 -2.57
C VAL A 405 12.08 11.24 -1.73
N VAL A 406 11.86 11.73 -0.51
CA VAL A 406 10.74 11.28 0.34
C VAL A 406 9.47 12.06 0.01
N LYS A 407 8.42 11.35 -0.41
CA LYS A 407 7.11 11.92 -0.70
C LYS A 407 6.13 11.83 0.45
N SER A 408 6.01 10.64 1.04
CA SER A 408 5.10 10.41 2.16
C SER A 408 5.79 9.62 3.27
N CYS A 409 5.37 9.86 4.50
CA CYS A 409 5.85 9.14 5.68
C CYS A 409 4.72 8.32 6.31
N ARG A 410 5.08 7.18 6.91
CA ARG A 410 4.18 6.34 7.70
C ARG A 410 4.81 5.89 9.01
N CYS A 411 3.96 5.44 9.91
CA CYS A 411 4.38 4.75 11.13
C CYS A 411 4.36 3.23 10.88
N SER A 412 5.48 2.55 11.10
CA SER A 412 5.60 1.09 10.95
C SER A 412 6.30 0.44 12.13
#